data_AF-A0A520HHF4-F1
#
_entry.id   AF-A0A520HHF4-F1
#
_cell.length_a   1.000
_cell.length_b   1.000
_cell.length_c   1.000
_cell.angle_alpha   90.00
_cell.angle_beta   90.00
_cell.angle_gamma   90.00
#
_symmetry.space_group_name_H-M   'P 1'
#
loop_
_entity.id
_entity.type
_entity.pdbx_description
1 polymer ?
#
loop_
_entity_poly.entity_id
_entity_poly.type
_entity_poly.pdbx_seq_one_letter_code
_entity_poly.pdbx_strand_id
1 'polypeptide(L)'
;MIYVDGPISALTIDVAGEVLTEDRAGIVQGGAEPLPAAVFLRDTALTRADAAIVALADEACAAEDKTLARLHALNRLLAERMRFDTGGMDVALAAADALGRGHGVCQDFAHVFSAAARSMGVPARYVSGHLFRRDGETDQ
;
A
#
# COMPACT_ATOMS: atom_id res chain seq x y z
N MET A 1 -3.58 5.34 24.50
CA MET A 1 -5.00 5.76 24.43
C MET A 1 -5.07 7.13 25.06
N ILE A 2 -5.42 8.16 24.30
CA ILE A 2 -5.57 9.52 24.83
C ILE A 2 -7.02 9.64 25.29
N TYR A 3 -7.21 9.94 26.58
CA TYR A 3 -8.51 10.23 27.17
C TYR A 3 -8.44 11.65 27.72
N VAL A 4 -9.40 12.48 27.34
CA VAL A 4 -9.50 13.87 27.76
C VAL A 4 -10.94 14.11 28.20
N ASP A 5 -11.12 14.67 29.39
CA ASP A 5 -12.42 14.91 30.03
C ASP A 5 -12.72 16.42 30.09
N GLY A 6 -14.01 16.77 30.07
CA GLY A 6 -14.50 18.15 30.08
C GLY A 6 -14.70 18.78 28.68
N PRO A 7 -15.20 20.03 28.62
CA PRO A 7 -15.40 20.74 27.36
C PRO A 7 -14.07 21.19 26.75
N ILE A 8 -13.70 20.59 25.62
CA ILE A 8 -12.45 20.86 24.90
C ILE A 8 -12.80 21.57 23.58
N SER A 9 -12.15 22.70 23.31
CA SER A 9 -12.31 23.44 22.04
C SER A 9 -11.26 23.07 20.98
N ALA A 10 -10.09 22.57 21.40
CA ALA A 10 -9.03 22.09 20.52
C ALA A 10 -8.11 21.09 21.25
N LEU A 11 -7.55 20.14 20.50
CA LEU A 11 -6.52 19.20 20.95
C LEU A 11 -5.45 19.13 19.86
N THR A 12 -4.19 19.33 20.23
CA THR A 12 -3.03 19.21 19.33
C THR A 12 -2.12 18.10 19.82
N ILE A 13 -1.62 17.28 18.90
CA ILE A 13 -0.64 16.23 19.19
C ILE A 13 0.60 16.54 18.36
N ASP A 14 1.69 16.90 19.04
CA ASP A 14 2.99 17.09 18.42
C ASP A 14 3.85 15.84 18.64
N VAL A 15 4.42 15.31 17.56
CA VAL A 15 5.33 14.17 17.58
C VAL A 15 6.60 14.56 16.86
N ALA A 16 7.74 14.42 17.53
CA ALA A 16 9.06 14.67 16.97
C ALA A 16 9.98 13.48 17.25
N GLY A 17 10.92 13.24 16.34
CA GLY A 17 11.91 12.19 16.47
C GLY A 17 12.93 12.23 15.34
N GLU A 18 14.09 11.65 15.58
CA GLU A 18 15.13 11.46 14.58
C GLU A 18 15.13 10.00 14.13
N VAL A 19 15.21 9.78 12.81
CA VAL A 19 15.24 8.44 12.23
C VAL A 19 16.48 8.32 11.35
N LEU A 20 17.30 7.31 11.62
CA LEU A 20 18.39 6.92 10.73
C LEU A 20 17.85 5.97 9.66
N THR A 21 18.06 6.33 8.40
CA THR A 21 17.67 5.49 7.26
C THR A 21 18.90 5.06 6.47
N GLU A 22 18.81 3.90 5.84
CA GLU A 22 19.81 3.37 4.91
C GLU A 22 19.08 3.00 3.63
N ASP A 23 19.60 3.44 2.48
CA ASP A 23 19.06 3.02 1.18
C ASP A 23 19.55 1.60 0.86
N ARG A 24 18.62 0.66 0.81
CA ARG A 24 18.88 -0.75 0.48
C ARG A 24 18.29 -1.17 -0.86
N ALA A 25 18.03 -0.21 -1.76
CA ALA A 25 17.37 -0.46 -3.04
C ALA A 25 16.06 -1.28 -2.90
N GLY A 26 15.32 -1.06 -1.82
CA GLY A 26 14.07 -1.76 -1.51
C GLY A 26 14.21 -3.16 -0.88
N ILE A 27 15.41 -3.69 -0.69
CA ILE A 27 15.61 -5.03 -0.09
C ILE A 27 15.97 -4.92 1.39
N VAL A 28 15.06 -5.39 2.25
CA VAL A 28 15.28 -5.44 3.70
C VAL A 28 15.54 -6.88 4.13
N GLN A 29 16.64 -7.10 4.85
CA GLN A 29 17.03 -8.39 5.41
C GLN A 29 17.16 -8.29 6.94
N GLY A 30 16.90 -9.40 7.64
CA GLY A 30 17.08 -9.48 9.08
C GLY A 30 16.08 -8.67 9.92
N GLY A 31 14.95 -8.27 9.32
CA GLY A 31 13.87 -7.62 10.07
C GLY A 31 13.28 -8.56 11.12
N ALA A 32 12.85 -8.00 12.25
CA ALA A 32 12.12 -8.72 13.28
C ALA A 32 10.67 -8.97 12.79
N GLU A 33 10.48 -9.95 11.91
CA GLU A 33 9.16 -10.44 11.52
C GLU A 33 8.87 -11.77 12.23
N PRO A 34 8.07 -11.75 13.32
CA PRO A 34 7.75 -12.97 14.05
C PRO A 34 6.66 -13.82 13.36
N LEU A 35 5.91 -13.27 12.42
CA LEU A 35 4.81 -13.97 11.76
C LEU A 35 5.29 -14.78 10.55
N PRO A 36 4.79 -16.01 10.35
CA PRO A 36 5.05 -16.75 9.13
C PRO A 36 4.53 -16.00 7.90
N ALA A 37 5.26 -16.06 6.78
CA ALA A 37 4.90 -15.37 5.54
C ALA A 37 3.47 -15.70 5.06
N ALA A 38 2.99 -16.92 5.29
CA ALA A 38 1.64 -17.35 4.93
C ALA A 38 0.53 -16.52 5.59
N VAL A 39 0.78 -15.84 6.72
CA VAL A 39 -0.18 -14.93 7.35
C VAL A 39 -0.54 -13.78 6.41
N PHE A 40 0.41 -13.31 5.60
CA PHE A 40 0.23 -12.22 4.65
C PHE A 40 -0.41 -12.64 3.32
N LEU A 41 -0.88 -13.89 3.22
CA LEU A 41 -1.75 -14.34 2.12
C LEU A 41 -3.24 -14.15 2.42
N ARG A 42 -3.60 -13.84 3.67
CA ARG A 42 -5.00 -13.67 4.08
C ARG A 42 -5.59 -12.41 3.44
N ASP A 43 -6.85 -12.48 3.05
CA ASP A 43 -7.61 -11.32 2.61
C ASP A 43 -8.16 -10.52 3.81
N THR A 44 -8.50 -9.28 3.55
CA THR A 44 -9.28 -8.41 4.45
C THR A 44 -10.39 -7.75 3.64
N ALA A 45 -11.35 -7.10 4.30
CA ALA A 45 -12.40 -6.36 3.59
C ALA A 45 -11.83 -5.33 2.58
N LEU A 46 -10.68 -4.73 2.88
CA LEU A 46 -10.03 -3.73 2.02
C LEU A 46 -9.17 -4.33 0.91
N THR A 47 -8.84 -5.63 0.98
CA THR A 47 -7.86 -6.28 0.10
C THR A 47 -8.37 -7.58 -0.52
N ARG A 48 -9.70 -7.75 -0.55
CA ARG A 48 -10.32 -8.87 -1.26
C ARG A 48 -10.19 -8.64 -2.77
N ALA A 49 -9.64 -9.62 -3.46
CA ALA A 49 -9.54 -9.60 -4.92
C ALA A 49 -10.88 -9.96 -5.55
N ASP A 50 -11.32 -9.15 -6.51
CA ASP A 50 -12.43 -9.47 -7.42
C ASP A 50 -11.88 -9.96 -8.77
N ALA A 51 -12.76 -10.17 -9.75
CA ALA A 51 -12.35 -10.64 -11.07
C ALA A 51 -11.41 -9.65 -11.80
N ALA A 52 -11.59 -8.33 -11.60
CA ALA A 52 -10.74 -7.33 -12.23
C ALA A 52 -9.32 -7.34 -11.63
N ILE A 53 -9.20 -7.48 -10.32
CA ILE A 53 -7.90 -7.62 -9.63
C ILE A 53 -7.20 -8.91 -10.05
N VAL A 54 -7.93 -10.03 -10.16
CA VAL A 54 -7.36 -11.30 -10.63
C VAL A 54 -6.85 -11.16 -12.06
N ALA A 55 -7.62 -10.54 -12.96
CA ALA A 55 -7.19 -10.30 -14.34
C ALA A 55 -5.91 -9.43 -14.42
N LEU A 56 -5.81 -8.40 -13.56
CA LEU A 56 -4.61 -7.56 -13.47
C LEU A 56 -3.38 -8.37 -13.01
N ALA A 57 -3.57 -9.28 -12.05
CA ALA A 57 -2.53 -10.19 -11.57
C ALA A 57 -2.11 -11.20 -12.65
N ASP A 58 -3.06 -11.72 -13.42
CA ASP A 58 -2.79 -12.65 -14.52
C ASP A 58 -2.03 -11.96 -15.65
N GLU A 59 -2.35 -10.71 -15.98
CA GLU A 59 -1.61 -9.88 -16.95
C GLU A 59 -0.15 -9.69 -16.52
N ALA A 60 0.09 -9.42 -15.23
CA ALA A 60 1.45 -9.35 -14.67
C ALA A 60 2.18 -10.70 -14.71
N CYS A 61 1.48 -11.81 -14.45
CA CYS A 61 2.04 -13.16 -14.53
C CYS A 61 2.41 -13.58 -15.95
N ALA A 62 1.66 -13.12 -16.96
CA ALA A 62 1.91 -13.40 -18.36
C ALA A 62 3.09 -12.60 -18.92
N ALA A 63 3.34 -11.40 -18.38
CA ALA A 63 4.41 -10.53 -18.84
C ALA A 63 5.82 -10.99 -18.40
N GLU A 64 5.92 -11.68 -17.26
CA GLU A 64 7.20 -11.98 -16.61
C GLU A 64 7.18 -13.36 -15.92
N ASP A 65 8.32 -14.06 -15.89
CA ASP A 65 8.41 -15.40 -15.29
C ASP A 65 8.81 -15.39 -13.81
N LYS A 66 9.62 -14.40 -13.40
CA LYS A 66 10.18 -14.32 -12.04
C LYS A 66 9.25 -13.53 -11.13
N THR A 67 9.04 -14.00 -9.90
CA THR A 67 8.16 -13.34 -8.92
C THR A 67 8.46 -11.85 -8.75
N LEU A 68 9.72 -11.46 -8.57
CA LEU A 68 10.08 -10.05 -8.42
C LEU A 68 9.75 -9.23 -9.68
N ALA A 69 10.01 -9.79 -10.86
CA ALA A 69 9.68 -9.13 -12.13
C ALA A 69 8.16 -8.99 -12.32
N ARG A 70 7.36 -10.00 -11.96
CA ARG A 70 5.90 -9.93 -11.93
C ARG A 70 5.38 -8.83 -11.02
N LEU A 71 5.95 -8.68 -9.83
CA LEU A 71 5.57 -7.61 -8.89
C LEU A 71 5.91 -6.22 -9.44
N HIS A 72 7.05 -6.06 -10.12
CA HIS A 72 7.36 -4.82 -10.83
C HIS A 72 6.41 -4.56 -12.01
N ALA A 73 6.05 -5.60 -12.77
CA ALA A 73 5.08 -5.51 -13.85
C ALA A 73 3.70 -5.08 -13.32
N LEU A 74 3.22 -5.70 -12.24
CA LEU A 74 1.99 -5.32 -11.55
C LEU A 74 2.01 -3.84 -11.12
N ASN A 75 3.12 -3.37 -10.57
CA ASN A 75 3.23 -1.98 -10.14
C ASN A 75 3.13 -1.00 -11.32
N ARG A 76 3.72 -1.35 -12.48
CA ARG A 76 3.59 -0.55 -13.72
C ARG A 76 2.15 -0.56 -14.24
N LEU A 77 1.53 -1.73 -14.32
CA LEU A 77 0.13 -1.86 -14.76
C LEU A 77 -0.82 -1.04 -13.87
N LEU A 78 -0.58 -1.01 -12.55
CA LEU A 78 -1.36 -0.15 -11.65
C LEU A 78 -1.19 1.34 -11.96
N ALA A 79 0.04 1.79 -12.19
CA ALA A 79 0.31 3.18 -12.57
C ALA A 79 -0.33 3.57 -13.92
N GLU A 80 -0.54 2.60 -14.81
CA GLU A 80 -1.22 2.80 -16.09
C GLU A 80 -2.75 2.80 -15.96
N ARG A 81 -3.31 1.99 -15.05
CA ARG A 81 -4.76 1.81 -14.86
C ARG A 81 -5.38 2.79 -13.87
N MET A 82 -4.57 3.35 -12.97
CA MET A 82 -5.04 4.24 -11.92
C MET A 82 -4.29 5.56 -11.92
N ARG A 83 -5.02 6.68 -11.83
CA ARG A 83 -4.45 8.01 -11.58
C ARG A 83 -4.24 8.22 -10.09
N PHE A 84 -3.10 8.78 -9.71
CA PHE A 84 -2.84 9.20 -8.33
C PHE A 84 -3.50 10.55 -8.05
N ASP A 85 -4.25 10.65 -6.94
CA ASP A 85 -4.81 11.92 -6.48
C ASP A 85 -4.00 12.45 -5.28
N THR A 86 -3.57 13.72 -5.36
CA THR A 86 -2.75 14.41 -4.36
C THR A 86 -3.60 15.15 -3.30
N GLY A 87 -4.87 14.76 -3.13
CA GLY A 87 -5.83 15.53 -2.34
C GLY A 87 -6.95 14.67 -1.76
N GLY A 88 -7.05 14.68 -0.43
CA GLY A 88 -8.15 14.09 0.33
C GLY A 88 -7.76 12.82 1.08
N MET A 89 -7.98 12.82 2.40
CA MET A 89 -8.11 11.58 3.17
C MET A 89 -9.52 11.06 3.02
N ASP A 90 -9.86 10.53 1.84
CA ASP A 90 -11.08 9.77 1.72
C ASP A 90 -10.97 8.49 2.56
N VAL A 91 -12.10 8.07 3.12
CA VAL A 91 -12.20 6.79 3.84
C VAL A 91 -11.67 5.68 2.94
N ALA A 92 -10.86 4.79 3.53
CA ALA A 92 -10.28 3.65 2.85
C ALA A 92 -11.31 2.91 1.97
N LEU A 93 -11.10 2.92 0.65
CA LEU A 93 -11.90 2.11 -0.26
C LEU A 93 -11.38 0.67 -0.27
N ALA A 94 -12.29 -0.26 -0.55
CA ALA A 94 -11.86 -1.61 -0.89
C ALA A 94 -11.08 -1.58 -2.20
N ALA A 95 -10.09 -2.47 -2.34
CA ALA A 95 -9.25 -2.58 -3.52
C ALA A 95 -10.07 -2.65 -4.83
N ALA A 96 -11.15 -3.44 -4.84
CA ALA A 96 -12.00 -3.59 -6.02
C ALA A 96 -12.65 -2.26 -6.44
N ASP A 97 -13.13 -1.48 -5.47
CA ASP A 97 -13.76 -0.18 -5.73
C ASP A 97 -12.73 0.83 -6.25
N ALA A 98 -11.53 0.86 -5.64
CA ALA A 98 -10.44 1.74 -6.08
C ALA A 98 -9.99 1.43 -7.52
N LEU A 99 -9.80 0.15 -7.84
CA LEU A 99 -9.43 -0.26 -9.20
C LEU A 99 -10.53 0.06 -10.20
N GLY A 100 -11.80 -0.21 -9.85
CA GLY A 100 -12.95 0.12 -10.69
C GLY A 100 -13.12 1.62 -10.94
N ARG A 101 -12.78 2.45 -9.95
CA ARG A 101 -12.81 3.92 -10.06
C ARG A 101 -11.67 4.47 -10.92
N GLY A 102 -10.55 3.75 -11.02
CA GLY A 102 -9.40 4.15 -11.85
C GLY A 102 -8.62 5.36 -11.30
N HIS A 103 -8.83 5.74 -10.04
CA HIS A 103 -8.03 6.74 -9.34
C HIS A 103 -8.14 6.61 -7.83
N GLY A 104 -7.11 7.06 -7.12
CA GLY A 104 -7.08 7.06 -5.66
C GLY A 104 -5.78 7.57 -5.07
N VAL A 105 -5.67 7.46 -3.75
CA VAL A 105 -4.50 7.90 -2.98
C VAL A 105 -3.53 6.73 -2.73
N CYS A 106 -2.39 7.01 -2.09
CA CYS A 106 -1.33 6.01 -1.84
C CYS A 106 -1.85 4.71 -1.17
N GLN A 107 -2.82 4.83 -0.28
CA GLN A 107 -3.41 3.68 0.41
C GLN A 107 -4.20 2.77 -0.53
N ASP A 108 -4.95 3.35 -1.47
CA ASP A 108 -5.77 2.61 -2.43
C ASP A 108 -4.88 1.76 -3.33
N PHE A 109 -3.81 2.35 -3.87
CA PHE A 109 -2.80 1.63 -4.67
C PHE A 109 -2.18 0.48 -3.88
N ALA A 110 -1.82 0.70 -2.61
CA ALA A 110 -1.25 -0.33 -1.76
C ALA A 110 -2.23 -1.50 -1.50
N HIS A 111 -3.53 -1.21 -1.36
CA HIS A 111 -4.56 -2.24 -1.23
C HIS A 111 -4.77 -3.05 -2.50
N VAL A 112 -4.85 -2.40 -3.67
CA VAL A 112 -4.98 -3.10 -4.96
C VAL A 112 -3.76 -3.96 -5.22
N PHE A 113 -2.55 -3.42 -5.02
CA PHE A 113 -1.32 -4.17 -5.15
C PHE A 113 -1.30 -5.40 -4.23
N SER A 114 -1.67 -5.22 -2.95
CA SER A 114 -1.69 -6.32 -1.98
C SER A 114 -2.70 -7.39 -2.37
N ALA A 115 -3.89 -7.01 -2.85
CA ALA A 115 -4.92 -7.94 -3.29
C ALA A 115 -4.45 -8.78 -4.51
N ALA A 116 -3.88 -8.12 -5.52
CA ALA A 116 -3.32 -8.78 -6.71
C ALA A 116 -2.11 -9.66 -6.40
N ALA A 117 -1.19 -9.20 -5.54
CA ALA A 117 -0.04 -10.00 -5.11
C ALA A 117 -0.49 -11.30 -4.41
N ARG A 118 -1.48 -11.20 -3.51
CA ARG A 118 -2.02 -12.36 -2.79
C ARG A 118 -2.77 -13.32 -3.70
N SER A 119 -3.48 -12.84 -4.73
CA SER A 119 -4.13 -13.73 -5.71
C SER A 119 -3.13 -14.53 -6.54
N MET A 120 -1.90 -14.05 -6.71
CA MET A 120 -0.78 -14.80 -7.29
C MET A 120 -0.09 -15.76 -6.30
N GLY A 121 -0.56 -15.84 -5.06
CA GLY A 121 0.10 -16.61 -3.99
C GLY A 121 1.36 -15.94 -3.42
N VAL A 122 1.56 -14.63 -3.67
CA VAL A 122 2.69 -13.87 -3.13
C VAL A 122 2.27 -13.17 -1.83
N PRO A 123 2.93 -13.45 -0.69
CA PRO A 123 2.64 -12.77 0.57
C PRO A 123 2.88 -11.26 0.46
N ALA A 124 1.88 -10.46 0.84
CA ALA A 124 1.96 -9.00 0.77
C ALA A 124 1.31 -8.36 2.00
N ARG A 125 1.90 -7.26 2.49
CA ARG A 125 1.39 -6.50 3.64
C ARG A 125 1.39 -5.01 3.36
N TYR A 126 0.45 -4.32 4.00
CA TYR A 126 0.43 -2.88 4.03
C TYR A 126 1.51 -2.35 4.99
N VAL A 127 2.21 -1.30 4.58
CA VAL A 127 3.23 -0.62 5.37
C VAL A 127 2.95 0.87 5.31
N SER A 128 2.78 1.51 6.46
CA SER A 128 2.75 2.96 6.59
C SER A 128 4.07 3.49 7.14
N GLY A 129 4.43 4.70 6.76
CA GLY A 129 5.68 5.33 7.17
C GLY A 129 5.76 6.77 6.68
N HIS A 130 6.94 7.36 6.86
CA HIS A 130 7.22 8.73 6.43
C HIS A 130 7.95 8.70 5.08
N LEU A 131 7.51 9.56 4.17
CA LEU A 131 8.19 9.79 2.89
C LEU A 131 9.00 11.08 2.99
N PHE A 132 10.32 10.97 2.91
CA PHE A 132 11.19 12.14 2.77
C PHE A 132 11.34 12.49 1.30
N ARG A 133 10.62 13.53 0.85
CA ARG A 133 10.73 14.03 -0.53
C ARG A 133 11.96 14.93 -0.65
N ARG A 134 12.81 14.65 -1.64
CA ARG A 134 14.03 15.44 -1.93
C ARG A 134 13.77 16.67 -2.80
N ASP A 135 12.57 16.78 -3.37
CA ASP A 135 12.13 17.90 -4.22
C ASP A 135 11.64 19.11 -3.42
N GLY A 136 11.52 19.00 -2.10
CA GLY A 136 11.11 20.08 -1.21
C GLY A 136 9.60 20.35 -1.19
N GLU A 137 8.80 19.57 -1.92
CA GLU A 137 7.34 19.66 -1.86
C GLU A 137 6.82 18.99 -0.58
N THR A 138 5.83 19.64 0.05
CA THR A 138 5.26 19.22 1.34
C THR A 138 3.83 18.70 1.23
N ASP A 139 3.15 18.92 0.11
CA ASP A 139 1.84 18.30 -0.15
C ASP A 139 2.02 16.81 -0.49
N GLN A 140 1.15 15.98 0.11
CA GLN A 140 0.96 14.55 -0.16
C GLN A 140 -0.43 14.31 -0.74
#